data_AF-A0A948SAF8-F1
#
_entry.id   AF-A0A948SAF8-F1
#
_cell.length_a   1.000
_cell.length_b   1.000
_cell.length_c   1.000
_cell.angle_alpha   90.00
_cell.angle_beta   90.00
_cell.angle_gamma   90.00
#
_symmetry.space_group_name_H-M   'P 1'
#
loop_
_entity.id
_entity.type
_entity.pdbx_description
1 polymer ?
#
loop_
_entity_poly.entity_id
_entity_poly.type
_entity_poly.pdbx_seq_one_letter_code
_entity_poly.pdbx_strand_id
1 'polypeptide(L)'
;MRVFPFLIALACAVAPVLAQIDSGGGVSALGSGSNHSSIGSPMATGGSVSGLIDILYPTPIVDPAADTDGNGFPDAWEMENFGALGVGTAADADGDGTTNMMEFLAGTNPKSATSVFRPASHIEAGDLILTVPTVANRHYRVWGTADLKTGWGSVPLDTIVGDGSIAEWSYQMSQSPTRRFFLRVELVIPQGR
;
A
#
# COMPACT_ATOMS: atom_id res chain seq x y z
N MET A 1 52.21 14.43 20.93
CA MET A 1 51.83 14.34 19.51
C MET A 1 51.90 12.87 19.09
N ARG A 2 50.79 12.13 19.22
CA ARG A 2 50.65 10.75 18.77
C ARG A 2 49.22 10.54 18.28
N VAL A 3 49.15 9.88 17.14
CA VAL A 3 48.08 9.88 16.13
C VAL A 3 47.05 8.79 16.47
N PHE A 4 45.75 9.09 16.37
CA PHE A 4 44.67 8.09 16.41
C PHE A 4 44.50 7.45 15.01
N PRO A 5 44.39 6.12 14.88
CA PRO A 5 43.99 5.50 13.62
C PRO A 5 42.46 5.39 13.55
N PHE A 6 41.88 5.92 12.47
CA PHE A 6 40.52 5.62 12.03
C PHE A 6 40.51 4.21 11.41
N LEU A 7 39.73 3.29 11.99
CA LEU A 7 39.39 2.02 11.36
C LEU A 7 38.01 2.18 10.70
N ILE A 8 37.97 2.11 9.36
CA ILE A 8 36.72 2.01 8.59
C ILE A 8 36.28 0.54 8.67
N ALA A 9 35.26 0.25 9.46
CA ALA A 9 34.58 -1.04 9.45
C ALA A 9 33.47 -1.01 8.37
N LEU A 10 33.73 -1.66 7.25
CA LEU A 10 32.75 -1.96 6.22
C LEU A 10 31.83 -3.08 6.77
N ALA A 11 30.69 -2.71 7.34
CA ALA A 11 29.66 -3.68 7.72
C ALA A 11 28.84 -4.04 6.47
N CYS A 12 29.08 -5.24 5.93
CA CYS A 12 28.19 -5.90 4.99
C CYS A 12 26.91 -6.29 5.74
N ALA A 13 25.86 -5.49 5.60
CA ALA A 13 24.55 -5.79 6.19
C ALA A 13 23.90 -6.93 5.40
N VAL A 14 23.98 -8.15 5.93
CA VAL A 14 23.09 -9.23 5.53
C VAL A 14 21.74 -8.92 6.16
N ALA A 15 20.79 -8.44 5.35
CA ALA A 15 19.44 -8.19 5.80
C ALA A 15 18.81 -9.49 6.33
N PRO A 16 18.18 -9.50 7.52
CA PRO A 16 17.47 -10.67 7.99
C PRO A 16 16.30 -10.95 7.05
N VAL A 17 16.24 -12.18 6.52
CA VAL A 17 15.06 -12.73 5.88
C VAL A 17 13.98 -12.83 6.96
N LEU A 18 13.16 -11.78 7.06
CA LEU A 18 11.95 -11.81 7.88
C LEU A 18 10.89 -12.62 7.13
N ALA A 19 10.30 -13.57 7.85
CA ALA A 19 9.27 -14.46 7.37
C ALA A 19 8.19 -13.69 6.61
N GLN A 20 8.11 -13.96 5.31
CA GLN A 20 7.06 -13.48 4.42
C GLN A 20 5.76 -14.18 4.81
N ILE A 21 4.97 -13.53 5.68
CA ILE A 21 3.54 -13.82 5.76
C ILE A 21 2.93 -13.15 4.53
N ASP A 22 2.80 -13.95 3.47
CA ASP A 22 2.02 -13.63 2.28
C ASP A 22 0.56 -13.49 2.71
N SER A 23 0.16 -12.29 3.11
CA SER A 23 -1.24 -11.94 3.27
C SER A 23 -1.84 -11.77 1.88
N GLY A 24 -2.02 -12.90 1.20
CA GLY A 24 -2.72 -12.99 -0.08
C GLY A 24 -4.01 -12.22 0.01
N GLY A 25 -4.11 -11.18 -0.82
CA GLY A 25 -5.28 -10.33 -0.95
C GLY A 25 -6.46 -11.18 -1.39
N GLY A 26 -7.33 -11.52 -0.45
CA GLY A 26 -8.65 -12.01 -0.79
C GLY A 26 -9.51 -10.82 -1.24
N VAL A 27 -9.96 -10.82 -2.49
CA VAL A 27 -10.99 -9.90 -2.97
C VAL A 27 -12.29 -10.13 -2.17
N SER A 28 -12.67 -9.18 -1.32
CA SER A 28 -13.98 -9.20 -0.65
C SER A 28 -14.92 -8.19 -1.31
N ALA A 29 -15.85 -8.71 -2.11
CA ALA A 29 -16.86 -7.95 -2.86
C ALA A 29 -18.04 -7.46 -1.98
N LEU A 30 -17.76 -6.77 -0.87
CA LEU A 30 -18.79 -6.11 -0.08
C LEU A 30 -18.87 -4.62 -0.48
N GLY A 31 -19.70 -4.31 -1.47
CA GLY A 31 -20.03 -2.94 -1.89
C GLY A 31 -19.53 -2.55 -3.29
N SER A 32 -19.50 -1.23 -3.58
CA SER A 32 -19.08 -0.65 -4.87
C SER A 32 -17.55 -0.54 -5.05
N GLY A 33 -16.76 -1.12 -4.16
CA GLY A 33 -15.29 -1.05 -4.17
C GLY A 33 -14.65 -2.43 -4.09
N SER A 34 -13.50 -2.60 -4.73
CA SER A 34 -12.69 -3.82 -4.66
C SER A 34 -11.71 -3.71 -3.50
N ASN A 35 -11.91 -4.47 -2.44
CA ASN A 35 -11.09 -4.42 -1.23
C ASN A 35 -10.03 -5.53 -1.24
N HIS A 36 -8.76 -5.16 -1.09
CA HIS A 36 -7.71 -6.06 -0.59
C HIS A 36 -7.68 -5.94 0.92
N SER A 37 -8.24 -6.92 1.63
CA SER A 37 -8.06 -7.04 3.07
C SER A 37 -6.86 -7.94 3.34
N SER A 38 -5.70 -7.37 3.68
CA SER A 38 -4.64 -8.14 4.31
C SER A 38 -5.04 -8.41 5.76
N ILE A 39 -5.34 -9.66 6.10
CA ILE A 39 -5.36 -10.10 7.49
C ILE A 39 -3.92 -9.94 7.98
N GLY A 40 -3.70 -8.90 8.78
CA GLY A 40 -2.39 -8.57 9.33
C GLY A 40 -1.77 -9.78 10.03
N SER A 41 -0.45 -9.92 9.90
CA SER A 41 0.34 -10.85 10.70
C SER A 41 -0.06 -10.76 12.18
N PRO A 42 -0.26 -11.87 12.90
CA PRO A 42 -0.35 -11.80 14.36
C PRO A 42 0.98 -11.21 14.88
N MET A 43 0.94 -9.97 15.34
CA MET A 43 2.08 -9.26 15.91
C MET A 43 2.40 -9.87 17.28
N ALA A 44 3.09 -11.01 17.28
CA ALA A 44 3.43 -11.73 18.50
C ALA A 44 4.91 -11.61 18.83
N THR A 45 5.27 -10.69 19.73
CA THR A 45 6.15 -11.04 20.86
C THR A 45 5.89 -10.10 22.06
N GLY A 46 5.40 -10.65 23.17
CA GLY A 46 5.56 -10.10 24.53
C GLY A 46 4.66 -8.93 25.00
N GLY A 47 3.87 -8.30 24.13
CA GLY A 47 3.05 -7.13 24.49
C GLY A 47 1.90 -6.84 23.52
N SER A 48 1.35 -7.91 22.93
CA SER A 48 0.37 -7.99 21.83
C SER A 48 -0.31 -6.68 21.47
N VAL A 49 0.25 -5.99 20.47
CA VAL A 49 -0.51 -5.04 19.66
C VAL A 49 -1.30 -5.83 18.63
N SER A 50 -2.57 -5.50 18.37
CA SER A 50 -3.37 -6.18 17.35
C SER A 50 -4.05 -5.18 16.44
N GLY A 51 -4.10 -5.47 15.15
CA GLY A 51 -4.55 -4.53 14.15
C GLY A 51 -4.81 -5.16 12.80
N LEU A 52 -5.31 -4.33 11.88
CA LEU A 52 -5.44 -4.64 10.47
C LEU A 52 -4.96 -3.41 9.68
N ILE A 53 -4.48 -3.66 8.47
CA ILE A 53 -4.31 -2.63 7.45
C ILE A 53 -5.32 -2.90 6.33
N ASP A 54 -6.10 -1.88 6.01
CA ASP A 54 -7.06 -1.85 4.91
C ASP A 54 -6.50 -0.96 3.79
N ILE A 55 -6.59 -1.40 2.53
CA ILE A 55 -6.16 -0.60 1.39
C ILE A 55 -7.41 -0.21 0.61
N LEU A 56 -7.67 1.09 0.53
CA LEU A 56 -8.82 1.63 -0.18
C LEU A 56 -8.35 2.24 -1.50
N TYR A 57 -8.73 1.60 -2.61
CA TYR A 57 -8.51 2.12 -3.95
C TYR A 57 -9.65 3.09 -4.35
N PRO A 58 -9.34 4.16 -5.09
CA PRO A 58 -10.37 5.06 -5.58
C PRO A 58 -11.15 4.40 -6.72
N THR A 59 -12.35 4.90 -7.00
CA THR A 59 -13.06 4.52 -8.22
C THR A 59 -12.32 5.10 -9.43
N PRO A 60 -12.10 4.32 -10.51
CA PRO A 60 -11.52 4.86 -11.72
C PRO A 60 -12.42 5.96 -12.28
N ILE A 61 -11.84 7.12 -12.59
CA ILE A 61 -12.51 8.21 -13.29
C ILE A 61 -11.83 8.30 -14.64
N VAL A 62 -12.48 7.73 -15.66
CA VAL A 62 -12.00 7.73 -17.05
C VAL A 62 -13.01 8.48 -17.90
N ASP A 63 -12.51 9.26 -18.86
CA ASP A 63 -13.35 9.92 -19.86
C ASP A 63 -13.98 8.83 -20.76
N PRO A 64 -15.31 8.72 -20.86
CA PRO A 64 -15.96 7.75 -21.74
C PRO A 64 -15.55 7.87 -23.22
N ALA A 65 -15.05 9.03 -23.67
CA ALA A 65 -14.51 9.19 -25.01
C ALA A 65 -13.13 8.56 -25.22
N ALA A 66 -12.45 8.19 -24.13
CA ALA A 66 -11.12 7.59 -24.11
C ALA A 66 -11.11 6.17 -23.50
N ASP A 67 -12.29 5.57 -23.30
CA ASP A 67 -12.51 4.21 -22.82
C ASP A 67 -13.48 3.52 -23.81
N THR A 68 -12.93 3.04 -24.92
CA THR A 68 -13.70 2.56 -26.08
C THR A 68 -14.52 1.31 -25.74
N ASP A 69 -14.03 0.47 -24.84
CA ASP A 69 -14.71 -0.77 -24.45
C ASP A 69 -15.52 -0.65 -23.14
N GLY A 70 -15.40 0.48 -22.44
CA GLY A 70 -16.17 0.80 -21.24
C GLY A 70 -15.76 -0.02 -20.02
N ASN A 71 -14.53 -0.55 -19.99
CA ASN A 71 -14.07 -1.42 -18.92
C ASN A 71 -13.49 -0.64 -17.73
N GLY A 72 -13.35 0.68 -17.84
CA GLY A 72 -12.78 1.56 -16.81
C GLY A 72 -11.27 1.76 -16.91
N PHE A 73 -10.63 1.34 -17.99
CA PHE A 73 -9.27 1.72 -18.36
C PHE A 73 -9.29 2.75 -19.50
N PRO A 74 -8.37 3.72 -19.50
CA PRO A 74 -8.12 4.53 -20.69
C PRO A 74 -7.51 3.67 -21.81
N ASP A 75 -7.98 3.83 -23.05
CA ASP A 75 -7.47 3.16 -24.25
C ASP A 75 -5.94 3.28 -24.36
N ALA A 76 -5.40 4.45 -24.00
CA ALA A 76 -3.97 4.72 -24.01
C ALA A 76 -3.20 3.82 -23.04
N TRP A 77 -3.74 3.59 -21.84
CA TRP A 77 -3.12 2.71 -20.84
C TRP A 77 -3.17 1.24 -21.29
N GLU A 78 -4.29 0.81 -21.86
CA GLU A 78 -4.43 -0.55 -22.39
C GLU A 78 -3.47 -0.79 -23.56
N MET A 79 -3.36 0.17 -24.48
CA MET A 79 -2.44 0.10 -25.61
C MET A 79 -0.97 0.16 -25.19
N GLU A 80 -0.62 0.97 -24.18
CA GLU A 80 0.73 1.06 -23.66
C GLU A 80 1.17 -0.22 -22.96
N ASN A 81 0.30 -0.80 -22.12
CA ASN A 81 0.66 -1.96 -21.31
C ASN A 81 0.43 -3.28 -22.04
N PHE A 82 -0.67 -3.42 -22.79
CA PHE A 82 -1.09 -4.69 -23.38
C PHE A 82 -1.04 -4.71 -24.91
N GLY A 83 -1.06 -3.54 -25.56
CA GLY A 83 -1.08 -3.44 -27.02
C GLY A 83 -2.43 -3.83 -27.64
N ALA A 84 -3.48 -3.92 -26.82
CA ALA A 84 -4.85 -4.22 -27.22
C ALA A 84 -5.82 -3.61 -26.21
N LEU A 85 -7.01 -3.25 -26.69
CA LEU A 85 -8.17 -2.91 -25.86
C LEU A 85 -8.84 -4.19 -25.35
N GLY A 86 -9.72 -4.11 -24.36
CA GLY A 86 -10.40 -5.29 -23.83
C GLY A 86 -9.65 -5.96 -22.69
N VAL A 87 -8.79 -5.24 -21.98
CA VAL A 87 -7.97 -5.80 -20.91
C VAL A 87 -8.89 -6.21 -19.75
N GLY A 88 -8.79 -7.47 -19.32
CA GLY A 88 -9.56 -7.96 -18.19
C GLY A 88 -9.19 -7.21 -16.91
N THR A 89 -10.13 -6.43 -16.35
CA THR A 89 -9.94 -5.63 -15.13
C THR A 89 -9.60 -6.46 -13.89
N ALA A 90 -10.16 -7.68 -13.82
CA ALA A 90 -9.92 -8.65 -12.75
C ALA A 90 -8.82 -9.67 -13.10
N ALA A 91 -8.20 -9.58 -14.27
CA ALA A 91 -7.07 -10.42 -14.61
C ALA A 91 -5.82 -9.96 -13.84
N ASP A 92 -4.90 -10.88 -13.65
CA ASP A 92 -3.59 -10.69 -13.04
C ASP A 92 -2.58 -11.16 -14.09
N ALA A 93 -2.05 -10.22 -14.86
CA ALA A 93 -1.31 -10.54 -16.07
C ALA A 93 0.14 -10.99 -15.81
N ASP A 94 0.72 -10.60 -14.67
CA ASP A 94 2.07 -10.99 -14.27
C ASP A 94 2.12 -12.02 -13.14
N GLY A 95 0.97 -12.37 -12.56
CA GLY A 95 0.80 -13.46 -11.60
C GLY A 95 1.24 -13.09 -10.19
N ASP A 96 1.27 -11.80 -9.85
CA ASP A 96 1.71 -11.34 -8.54
C ASP A 96 0.59 -11.38 -7.47
N GLY A 97 -0.66 -11.62 -7.88
CA GLY A 97 -1.84 -11.63 -7.02
C GLY A 97 -2.57 -10.28 -6.94
N THR A 98 -2.19 -9.30 -7.76
CA THR A 98 -2.84 -7.99 -7.89
C THR A 98 -3.57 -7.92 -9.22
N THR A 99 -4.79 -7.39 -9.23
CA THR A 99 -5.52 -7.27 -10.50
C THR A 99 -5.04 -6.07 -11.30
N ASN A 100 -5.13 -6.17 -12.63
CA ASN A 100 -4.83 -5.08 -13.56
C ASN A 100 -5.51 -3.75 -13.16
N MET A 101 -6.75 -3.80 -12.63
CA MET A 101 -7.47 -2.61 -12.16
C MET A 101 -6.81 -1.98 -10.93
N MET A 102 -6.36 -2.79 -9.97
CA MET A 102 -5.66 -2.27 -8.81
C MET A 102 -4.30 -1.70 -9.19
N GLU A 103 -3.61 -2.32 -10.13
CA GLU A 103 -2.33 -1.83 -10.63
C GLU A 103 -2.46 -0.50 -11.38
N PHE A 104 -3.46 -0.37 -12.25
CA PHE A 104 -3.80 0.90 -12.90
C PHE A 104 -4.05 2.00 -11.86
N LEU A 105 -4.89 1.72 -10.87
CA LEU A 105 -5.22 2.67 -9.82
C LEU A 105 -3.97 3.02 -9.00
N ALA A 106 -3.16 2.02 -8.63
CA ALA A 106 -1.88 2.19 -7.93
C ALA A 106 -0.80 2.89 -8.76
N GLY A 107 -0.91 2.88 -10.08
CA GLY A 107 0.14 3.32 -10.99
C GLY A 107 1.33 2.36 -11.07
N THR A 108 1.12 1.09 -10.77
CA THR A 108 2.12 0.04 -10.93
C THR A 108 2.08 -0.56 -12.34
N ASN A 109 3.08 -1.38 -12.67
CA ASN A 109 3.22 -1.98 -13.99
C ASN A 109 2.61 -3.40 -14.02
N PRO A 110 1.51 -3.62 -14.76
CA PRO A 110 0.76 -4.88 -14.80
C PRO A 110 1.43 -6.02 -15.56
N LYS A 111 2.69 -5.84 -15.94
CA LYS A 111 3.53 -6.85 -16.60
C LYS A 111 4.77 -7.18 -15.78
N SER A 112 4.84 -6.75 -14.53
CA SER A 112 6.01 -6.84 -13.70
C SER A 112 5.63 -7.15 -12.27
N ALA A 113 5.72 -8.43 -11.89
CA ALA A 113 5.35 -8.92 -10.55
C ALA A 113 6.13 -8.31 -9.36
N THR A 114 7.17 -7.50 -9.63
CA THR A 114 7.91 -6.73 -8.62
C THR A 114 7.41 -5.29 -8.48
N SER A 115 6.54 -4.83 -9.37
CA SER A 115 5.93 -3.51 -9.37
C SER A 115 4.56 -3.63 -8.71
N VAL A 116 4.55 -3.63 -7.38
CA VAL A 116 3.32 -3.91 -6.63
C VAL A 116 3.13 -2.92 -5.50
N PHE A 117 1.90 -2.44 -5.34
CA PHE A 117 1.54 -1.57 -4.23
C PHE A 117 1.15 -2.41 -3.00
N ARG A 118 2.12 -2.67 -2.14
CA ARG A 118 1.95 -3.44 -0.90
C ARG A 118 2.47 -2.67 0.32
N PRO A 119 1.68 -1.73 0.86
CA PRO A 119 2.00 -1.14 2.14
C PRO A 119 2.00 -2.20 3.24
N ALA A 120 2.95 -2.10 4.17
CA ALA A 120 3.15 -3.06 5.24
C ALA A 120 3.36 -2.35 6.57
N SER A 121 3.07 -3.03 7.68
CA SER A 121 3.27 -2.48 9.01
C SER A 121 4.03 -3.44 9.93
N HIS A 122 4.79 -2.87 10.87
CA HIS A 122 5.53 -3.59 11.89
C HIS A 122 5.59 -2.79 13.20
N ILE A 123 6.02 -3.42 14.30
CA ILE A 123 6.38 -2.70 15.52
C ILE A 123 7.88 -2.49 15.56
N GLU A 124 8.29 -1.26 15.83
CA GLU A 124 9.68 -0.90 16.06
C GLU A 124 9.77 0.00 17.29
N ALA A 125 10.67 -0.34 18.22
CA ALA A 125 10.85 0.40 19.48
C ALA A 125 9.57 0.65 20.32
N GLY A 126 8.51 -0.13 20.10
CA GLY A 126 7.21 0.03 20.78
C GLY A 126 6.19 0.85 19.98
N ASP A 127 6.55 1.34 18.81
CA ASP A 127 5.71 2.13 17.92
C ASP A 127 5.24 1.31 16.72
N LEU A 128 4.04 1.63 16.23
CA LEU A 128 3.53 1.07 14.99
C LEU A 128 4.12 1.85 13.82
N ILE A 129 4.86 1.16 12.96
CA ILE A 129 5.41 1.71 11.72
C ILE A 129 4.58 1.22 10.55
N LEU A 130 4.28 2.12 9.61
CA LEU A 130 3.66 1.86 8.33
C LEU A 130 4.66 2.24 7.24
N THR A 131 4.99 1.29 6.37
CA THR A 131 5.77 1.50 5.16
C THR A 131 4.84 1.56 3.97
N VAL A 132 5.00 2.56 3.11
CA VAL A 132 4.17 2.78 1.93
C VAL A 132 5.09 2.87 0.70
N PRO A 133 5.11 1.86 -0.19
CA PRO A 133 5.85 1.96 -1.45
C PRO A 133 5.12 2.94 -2.36
N THR A 134 5.60 4.17 -2.42
CA THR A 134 4.90 5.23 -3.14
C THR A 134 5.16 5.15 -4.63
N VAL A 135 4.18 5.61 -5.40
CA VAL A 135 4.26 5.79 -6.85
C VAL A 135 4.15 7.27 -7.16
N ALA A 136 5.00 7.76 -8.06
CA ALA A 136 4.94 9.15 -8.50
C ALA A 136 3.55 9.50 -9.05
N ASN A 137 3.06 10.71 -8.77
CA ASN A 137 1.71 11.16 -9.15
C ASN A 137 0.58 10.34 -8.51
N ARG A 138 0.81 9.75 -7.33
CA ARG A 138 -0.21 9.24 -6.43
C ARG A 138 -0.08 9.92 -5.08
N HIS A 139 -1.18 10.05 -4.36
CA HIS A 139 -1.18 10.46 -2.97
C HIS A 139 -1.81 9.36 -2.12
N TYR A 140 -1.44 9.32 -0.84
CA TYR A 140 -1.93 8.32 0.09
C TYR A 140 -2.41 9.01 1.35
N ARG A 141 -3.67 8.82 1.71
CA ARG A 141 -4.22 9.28 2.98
C ARG A 141 -4.13 8.15 3.99
N VAL A 142 -3.46 8.42 5.10
CA VAL A 142 -3.33 7.47 6.20
C VAL A 142 -4.44 7.76 7.19
N TRP A 143 -5.25 6.75 7.47
CA TRP A 143 -6.32 6.78 8.46
C TRP A 143 -6.01 5.79 9.56
N GLY A 144 -6.48 6.07 10.78
CA GLY A 144 -6.30 5.14 11.88
C GLY A 144 -7.35 5.26 12.97
N THR A 145 -7.63 4.13 13.63
CA THR A 145 -8.59 4.06 14.74
C THR A 145 -8.23 2.92 15.71
N ALA A 146 -8.62 3.04 16.98
CA ALA A 146 -8.32 2.06 18.03
C ALA A 146 -9.43 1.01 18.24
N ASP A 147 -10.63 1.20 17.67
CA ASP A 147 -11.78 0.33 17.95
C ASP A 147 -12.74 0.03 16.78
N LEU A 148 -12.57 0.66 15.61
CA LEU A 148 -13.46 0.54 14.43
C LEU A 148 -14.96 0.86 14.67
N LYS A 149 -15.37 1.14 15.90
CA LYS A 149 -16.77 1.46 16.25
C LYS A 149 -17.11 2.90 15.91
N THR A 150 -16.13 3.77 16.09
CA THR A 150 -16.22 5.21 15.85
C THR A 150 -15.95 5.59 14.38
N GLY A 151 -15.59 4.60 13.54
CA GLY A 151 -15.16 4.83 12.16
C GLY A 151 -13.72 5.31 12.06
N TRP A 152 -13.36 5.85 10.90
CA TRP A 152 -11.99 6.28 10.55
C TRP A 152 -11.66 7.73 10.95
N GLY A 153 -12.62 8.47 11.51
CA GLY A 153 -12.51 9.92 11.73
C GLY A 153 -12.92 10.74 10.49
N SER A 154 -12.88 12.07 10.60
CA SER A 154 -13.27 13.01 9.52
C SER A 154 -12.09 13.60 8.76
N VAL A 155 -10.87 13.42 9.25
CA VAL A 155 -9.62 13.93 8.67
C VAL A 155 -8.59 12.80 8.74
N PRO A 156 -7.79 12.57 7.68
CA PRO A 156 -6.71 11.59 7.74
C PRO A 156 -5.65 11.99 8.78
N LEU A 157 -4.99 10.99 9.36
CA LEU A 157 -3.86 11.19 10.25
C LEU A 157 -2.66 11.79 9.52
N ASP A 158 -2.49 11.45 8.24
CA ASP A 158 -1.45 12.02 7.39
C ASP A 158 -1.82 11.94 5.90
N THR A 159 -1.13 12.71 5.05
CA THR A 159 -1.19 12.62 3.59
C THR A 159 0.21 12.55 3.01
N ILE A 160 0.56 11.39 2.46
CA ILE A 160 1.85 11.11 1.82
C ILE A 160 1.74 11.46 0.34
N VAL A 161 2.66 12.26 -0.16
CA VAL A 161 2.82 12.57 -1.58
C VAL A 161 3.76 11.54 -2.19
N GLY A 162 3.33 10.85 -3.24
CA GLY A 162 4.13 9.83 -3.88
C GLY A 162 5.23 10.40 -4.76
N ASP A 163 6.45 9.93 -4.51
CA ASP A 163 7.67 10.34 -5.21
C ASP A 163 8.43 9.13 -5.81
N GLY A 164 7.91 7.91 -5.63
CA GLY A 164 8.55 6.67 -6.09
C GLY A 164 9.42 5.99 -5.02
N SER A 165 9.58 6.60 -3.85
CA SER A 165 10.32 6.03 -2.72
C SER A 165 9.38 5.31 -1.74
N ILE A 166 9.97 4.60 -0.78
CA ILE A 166 9.22 4.03 0.35
C ILE A 166 9.10 5.11 1.43
N ALA A 167 7.87 5.53 1.70
CA ALA A 167 7.56 6.45 2.79
C ALA A 167 7.31 5.67 4.08
N GLU A 168 7.67 6.27 5.22
CA GLU A 168 7.40 5.73 6.55
C GLU A 168 6.50 6.67 7.35
N TRP A 169 5.50 6.10 8.00
CA TRP A 169 4.64 6.78 8.96
C TRP A 169 4.64 6.01 10.28
N SER A 170 4.56 6.70 11.41
CA SER A 170 4.61 6.06 12.72
C SER A 170 3.49 6.51 13.66
N TYR A 171 3.09 5.60 14.55
CA TYR A 171 2.15 5.86 15.62
C TYR A 171 2.64 5.29 16.94
N GLN A 172 2.68 6.15 17.96
CA GLN A 172 3.08 5.79 19.30
C GLN A 172 2.01 4.91 19.95
N MET A 173 2.25 3.59 20.04
CA MET A 173 1.23 2.67 20.57
C MET A 173 0.90 2.90 22.04
N SER A 174 1.78 3.59 22.78
CA SER A 174 1.52 4.08 24.13
C SER A 174 0.33 5.04 24.20
N GLN A 175 -0.03 5.69 23.09
CA GLN A 175 -1.20 6.58 22.97
C GLN A 175 -2.49 5.82 22.66
N SER A 176 -2.42 4.53 22.27
CA SER A 176 -3.62 3.73 22.01
C SER A 176 -4.26 3.27 23.32
N PRO A 177 -5.57 3.51 23.53
CA PRO A 177 -6.27 3.10 24.75
C PRO A 177 -6.47 1.58 24.87
N THR A 178 -6.35 0.83 23.77
CA THR A 178 -6.72 -0.59 23.72
C THR A 178 -5.56 -1.51 23.35
N ARG A 179 -4.35 -0.97 23.15
CA ARG A 179 -3.22 -1.66 22.48
C ARG A 179 -3.63 -2.27 21.13
N ARG A 180 -4.71 -1.78 20.54
CA ARG A 180 -5.12 -2.11 19.17
C ARG A 180 -5.06 -0.87 18.32
N PHE A 181 -4.74 -1.05 17.06
CA PHE A 181 -4.74 0.03 16.11
C PHE A 181 -5.01 -0.54 14.72
N PHE A 182 -5.98 0.04 14.04
CA PHE A 182 -6.39 -0.31 12.70
C PHE A 182 -5.98 0.82 11.78
N LEU A 183 -5.38 0.48 10.65
CA LEU A 183 -4.93 1.42 9.65
C LEU A 183 -5.76 1.26 8.38
N ARG A 184 -5.96 2.38 7.70
CA ARG A 184 -6.40 2.38 6.30
C ARG A 184 -5.47 3.28 5.50
N VAL A 185 -5.02 2.77 4.37
CA VAL A 185 -4.31 3.54 3.36
C VAL A 185 -5.28 3.77 2.21
N GLU A 186 -5.77 4.99 2.09
CA GLU A 186 -6.61 5.40 0.97
C GLU A 186 -5.71 5.97 -0.13
N LEU A 187 -5.70 5.31 -1.28
CA LEU A 187 -5.01 5.77 -2.46
C LEU A 187 -5.84 6.86 -3.14
N VAL A 188 -5.18 7.95 -3.51
CA VAL A 188 -5.79 9.12 -4.14
C VAL A 188 -5.06 9.41 -5.44
N ILE A 189 -5.82 9.45 -6.53
CA ILE A 189 -5.34 9.90 -7.83
C ILE A 189 -5.58 11.42 -7.90
N PRO A 190 -4.51 12.25 -7.91
CA PRO A 190 -4.69 13.69 -8.04
C PRO A 190 -5.36 14.00 -9.38
N GLN A 191 -6.46 14.75 -9.35
CA GLN A 191 -7.17 15.19 -10.55
C GLN A 191 -6.33 16.25 -11.26
N GLY A 192 -5.89 15.96 -12.49
CA GLY A 192 -5.30 16.93 -13.41
C GLY A 192 -3.92 16.56 -13.95
N ARG A 193 -3.88 16.26 -15.25
CA ARG A 193 -3.31 17.20 -16.22
C ARG A 193 -4.24 17.34 -17.40
#